data_AF-T1XDK5-F1
#
_entry.id   AF-T1XDK5-F1
#
_cell.length_a   1.000
_cell.length_b   1.000
_cell.length_c   1.000
_cell.angle_alpha   90.00
_cell.angle_beta   90.00
_cell.angle_gamma   90.00
#
_symmetry.space_group_name_H-M   'P 1'
#
loop_
_entity.id
_entity.type
_entity.pdbx_description
1 polymer ?
#
loop_
_entity_poly.entity_id
_entity_poly.type
_entity_poly.pdbx_seq_one_letter_code
_entity_poly.pdbx_strand_id
1 'polypeptide(L)'
;MKFEHQQAAHCESGVISNLMRHHGVPMTESMALGLSSALSFAYLPFIKLSGLPLISYRMPPKAIIKGLLAPMAARFRFETFRSAEAGAQRLDALLAGGQIVGLQTSVYWLPYFPPNMRFHFNAHNLLVYGKDGDDYLISDPVFEEPVRCASADLSRARFAKGVLAPKGLMYYPQAIERKTVDAASVTKAIRKTVRTMLAPVPIVGVRGMRTLARRMQKLPPGDPRSVDFIGHVVRMQEEIGTGGAGFRFIYAGFLQEAAQLLDKPQLQQMSERLIAIGDGWRAFALKAARMVKGREPVDPAALAGKLREQAQQEETFFRDLRAVVA
;
A
#
# COMPACT_ATOMS: atom_id res chain seq x y z
N MET A 1 -18.01 22.02 -2.76
CA MET A 1 -18.18 20.72 -3.46
C MET A 1 -18.47 19.67 -2.40
N LYS A 2 -19.49 18.83 -2.56
CA LYS A 2 -19.79 17.75 -1.60
C LYS A 2 -18.71 16.68 -1.71
N PHE A 3 -18.25 16.13 -0.59
CA PHE A 3 -17.30 15.01 -0.60
C PHE A 3 -18.04 13.71 -0.96
N GLU A 4 -17.41 12.89 -1.80
CA GLU A 4 -17.90 11.57 -2.19
C GLU A 4 -16.93 10.51 -1.67
N HIS A 5 -17.42 9.66 -0.78
CA HIS A 5 -16.65 8.52 -0.27
C HIS A 5 -16.60 7.41 -1.32
N GLN A 6 -15.46 6.72 -1.38
CA GLN A 6 -15.30 5.53 -2.19
C GLN A 6 -14.42 4.54 -1.45
N GLN A 7 -14.90 3.32 -1.29
CA GLN A 7 -14.13 2.21 -0.73
C GLN A 7 -12.99 1.83 -1.69
N ALA A 8 -11.89 1.37 -1.12
CA ALA A 8 -10.69 0.94 -1.81
C ALA A 8 -10.07 -0.28 -1.10
N ALA A 9 -9.24 -1.03 -1.83
CA ALA A 9 -8.59 -2.23 -1.28
C ALA A 9 -7.43 -1.89 -0.32
N HIS A 10 -6.85 -0.69 -0.43
CA HIS A 10 -5.73 -0.26 0.41
C HIS A 10 -5.85 1.19 0.88
N CYS A 11 -5.53 1.41 2.16
CA CYS A 11 -5.73 2.69 2.82
C CYS A 11 -5.00 3.88 2.18
N GLU A 12 -3.70 3.77 1.87
CA GLU A 12 -2.92 4.91 1.36
C GLU A 12 -3.30 5.27 -0.08
N SER A 13 -3.55 4.27 -0.94
CA SER A 13 -3.96 4.47 -2.34
C SER A 13 -5.41 4.94 -2.43
N GLY A 14 -6.31 4.38 -1.63
CA GLY A 14 -7.71 4.81 -1.54
C GLY A 14 -7.86 6.24 -1.02
N VAL A 15 -7.12 6.62 0.02
CA VAL A 15 -7.14 8.00 0.52
C VAL A 15 -6.72 8.99 -0.58
N ILE A 16 -5.61 8.72 -1.27
CA ILE A 16 -5.12 9.68 -2.25
C ILE A 16 -5.98 9.70 -3.52
N SER A 17 -6.57 8.57 -3.95
CA SER A 17 -7.54 8.58 -5.07
C SER A 17 -8.79 9.38 -4.71
N ASN A 18 -9.34 9.20 -3.52
CA ASN A 18 -10.52 9.95 -3.06
C ASN A 18 -10.24 11.45 -2.94
N LEU A 19 -9.06 11.81 -2.44
CA LEU A 19 -8.63 13.20 -2.34
C LEU A 19 -8.47 13.83 -3.74
N MET A 20 -7.83 13.12 -4.68
CA MET A 20 -7.68 13.58 -6.06
C MET A 20 -9.04 13.77 -6.75
N ARG A 21 -9.98 12.82 -6.57
CA ARG A 21 -11.37 12.91 -7.05
C ARG A 21 -12.09 14.14 -6.51
N HIS A 22 -12.00 14.38 -5.20
CA HIS A 22 -12.60 15.56 -4.59
C HIS A 22 -12.08 16.88 -5.21
N HIS A 23 -10.83 16.88 -5.68
CA HIS A 23 -10.23 18.03 -6.35
C HIS A 23 -10.34 18.00 -7.88
N GLY A 24 -11.29 17.23 -8.43
CA GLY A 24 -11.65 17.23 -9.85
C GLY A 24 -10.74 16.40 -10.75
N VAL A 25 -9.95 15.48 -10.19
CA VAL A 25 -9.16 14.51 -10.95
C VAL A 25 -9.86 13.16 -10.88
N PRO A 26 -10.38 12.56 -11.97
CA PRO A 26 -11.10 11.28 -11.95
C PRO A 26 -10.12 10.11 -11.74
N MET A 27 -9.51 10.06 -10.56
CA MET A 27 -8.44 9.14 -10.19
C MET A 27 -9.03 7.88 -9.56
N THR A 28 -8.76 6.73 -10.17
CA THR A 28 -9.05 5.41 -9.56
C THR A 28 -7.94 5.04 -8.56
N GLU A 29 -8.20 4.08 -7.67
CA GLU A 29 -7.17 3.53 -6.79
C GLU A 29 -5.99 2.94 -7.60
N SER A 30 -6.32 2.19 -8.66
CA SER A 30 -5.36 1.59 -9.58
C SER A 30 -4.44 2.63 -10.20
N MET A 31 -5.02 3.69 -10.80
CA MET A 31 -4.24 4.77 -11.40
C MET A 31 -3.36 5.49 -10.38
N ALA A 32 -3.87 5.74 -9.17
CA ALA A 32 -3.11 6.35 -8.09
C ALA A 32 -1.89 5.51 -7.69
N LEU A 33 -2.08 4.20 -7.50
CA LEU A 33 -0.98 3.28 -7.19
C LEU A 33 0.03 3.21 -8.34
N GLY A 34 -0.45 3.02 -9.56
CA GLY A 34 0.36 2.87 -10.77
C GLY A 34 1.26 4.08 -11.03
N LEU A 35 0.66 5.28 -11.08
CA LEU A 35 1.38 6.54 -11.31
C LEU A 35 2.43 6.81 -10.22
N SER A 36 2.15 6.42 -8.97
CA SER A 36 3.12 6.59 -7.88
C SER A 36 4.37 5.68 -8.01
N SER A 37 4.31 4.66 -8.88
CA SER A 37 5.34 3.62 -9.03
C SER A 37 5.64 2.90 -7.71
N ALA A 38 4.59 2.63 -6.92
CA ALA A 38 4.72 2.08 -5.58
C ALA A 38 4.85 0.56 -5.53
N LEU A 39 4.49 -0.17 -6.60
CA LEU A 39 4.72 -1.60 -6.68
C LEU A 39 6.22 -1.89 -6.61
N SER A 40 6.64 -2.67 -5.63
CA SER A 40 8.02 -3.12 -5.51
C SER A 40 8.11 -4.42 -4.72
N PHE A 41 9.33 -4.91 -4.51
CA PHE A 41 9.60 -5.96 -3.54
C PHE A 41 10.92 -5.63 -2.82
N ALA A 42 10.98 -5.85 -1.52
CA ALA A 42 12.22 -5.72 -0.75
C ALA A 42 12.31 -6.79 0.34
N TYR A 43 13.47 -7.44 0.44
CA TYR A 43 13.83 -8.30 1.56
C TYR A 43 15.08 -7.73 2.24
N LEU A 44 14.89 -7.12 3.40
CA LEU A 44 15.92 -6.40 4.15
C LEU A 44 16.26 -7.18 5.44
N PRO A 45 17.20 -8.15 5.39
CA PRO A 45 17.48 -9.03 6.53
C PRO A 45 18.02 -8.30 7.77
N PHE A 46 18.62 -7.13 7.55
CA PHE A 46 19.29 -6.30 8.56
C PHE A 46 18.34 -5.32 9.26
N ILE A 47 17.16 -5.05 8.69
CA ILE A 47 16.15 -4.19 9.31
C ILE A 47 15.14 -5.09 10.01
N LYS A 48 14.96 -4.91 11.32
CA LYS A 48 14.06 -5.74 12.13
C LYS A 48 12.76 -5.02 12.45
N LEU A 49 11.65 -5.72 12.26
CA LEU A 49 10.33 -5.36 12.74
C LEU A 49 9.88 -6.48 13.70
N SER A 50 9.71 -6.15 14.98
CA SER A 50 9.37 -7.12 16.03
C SER A 50 10.34 -8.33 16.07
N GLY A 51 11.63 -8.10 15.88
CA GLY A 51 12.68 -9.14 15.90
C GLY A 51 12.87 -9.91 14.58
N LEU A 52 11.95 -9.79 13.62
CA LEU A 52 11.99 -10.47 12.32
C LEU A 52 12.37 -9.52 11.17
N PRO A 53 12.96 -10.01 10.07
CA PRO A 53 13.43 -9.14 9.00
C PRO A 53 12.29 -8.45 8.25
N LEU A 54 12.54 -7.25 7.73
CA LEU A 54 11.55 -6.52 6.95
C LEU A 54 11.40 -7.14 5.55
N ILE A 55 10.17 -7.52 5.21
CA ILE A 55 9.75 -7.95 3.87
C ILE A 55 8.69 -6.96 3.40
N SER A 56 8.89 -6.29 2.27
CA SER A 56 7.92 -5.32 1.74
C SER A 56 7.52 -5.69 0.32
N TYR A 57 6.25 -5.51 0.00
CA TYR A 57 5.67 -5.69 -1.33
C TYR A 57 5.35 -4.35 -2.00
N ARG A 58 5.87 -3.26 -1.43
CA ARG A 58 5.70 -1.89 -1.91
C ARG A 58 6.81 -0.96 -1.47
N MET A 59 6.81 0.23 -2.08
CA MET A 59 7.59 1.37 -1.61
C MET A 59 7.20 1.79 -0.18
N PRO A 60 8.10 2.44 0.57
CA PRO A 60 7.84 2.85 1.95
C PRO A 60 6.59 3.73 2.10
N PRO A 61 5.98 3.80 3.31
CA PRO A 61 4.84 4.68 3.57
C PRO A 61 5.10 6.13 3.11
N LYS A 62 4.04 6.81 2.66
CA LYS A 62 4.03 8.14 2.02
C LYS A 62 4.55 8.15 0.58
N ALA A 63 5.18 7.08 0.10
CA ALA A 63 5.69 7.04 -1.28
C ALA A 63 4.55 7.06 -2.30
N ILE A 64 3.37 6.54 -1.98
CA ILE A 64 2.21 6.58 -2.87
C ILE A 64 1.75 8.03 -3.05
N ILE A 65 1.52 8.74 -1.94
CA ILE A 65 1.11 10.15 -1.96
C ILE A 65 2.17 11.01 -2.67
N LYS A 66 3.44 10.86 -2.29
CA LYS A 66 4.54 11.64 -2.87
C LYS A 66 4.77 11.32 -4.36
N GLY A 67 4.51 10.08 -4.76
CA GLY A 67 4.68 9.63 -6.14
C GLY A 67 3.71 10.32 -7.11
N LEU A 68 2.58 10.82 -6.62
CA LEU A 68 1.58 11.52 -7.43
C LEU A 68 1.83 13.03 -7.57
N LEU A 69 2.73 13.61 -6.79
CA LEU A 69 2.99 15.06 -6.83
C LEU A 69 3.48 15.52 -8.20
N ALA A 70 4.48 14.85 -8.77
CA ALA A 70 5.00 15.22 -10.08
C ALA A 70 4.02 14.91 -11.24
N PRO A 71 3.44 13.69 -11.35
CA PRO A 71 2.46 13.38 -12.40
C PRO A 71 1.27 14.33 -12.44
N MET A 72 0.78 14.79 -11.28
CA MET A 72 -0.41 15.65 -11.19
C MET A 72 -0.08 17.15 -11.06
N ALA A 73 1.19 17.54 -11.19
CA ALA A 73 1.65 18.90 -10.88
C ALA A 73 1.03 19.40 -9.55
N ALA A 74 1.07 18.54 -8.55
CA ALA A 74 0.41 18.73 -7.27
C ALA A 74 1.44 19.11 -6.19
N ARG A 75 1.05 20.06 -5.35
CA ARG A 75 1.82 20.49 -4.19
C ARG A 75 1.02 20.16 -2.94
N PHE A 76 1.63 19.41 -2.03
CA PHE A 76 1.03 19.01 -0.77
C PHE A 76 1.78 19.61 0.40
N ARG A 77 1.04 19.94 1.45
CA ARG A 77 1.60 20.30 2.75
C ARG A 77 1.50 19.09 3.67
N PHE A 78 2.58 18.80 4.39
CA PHE A 78 2.65 17.74 5.39
C PHE A 78 3.03 18.37 6.71
N GLU A 79 2.25 18.11 7.76
CA GLU A 79 2.45 18.70 9.08
C GLU A 79 2.46 17.61 10.15
N THR A 80 3.34 17.75 11.13
CA THR A 80 3.39 16.92 12.36
C THR A 80 3.45 17.85 13.56
N PHE A 81 3.01 17.37 14.73
CA PHE A 81 2.82 18.23 15.90
C PHE A 81 3.56 17.70 17.12
N ARG A 82 3.94 18.62 18.01
CA ARG A 82 4.54 18.30 19.31
C ARG A 82 3.50 17.94 20.37
N SER A 83 2.28 18.44 20.25
CA SER A 83 1.16 18.18 21.16
C SER A 83 -0.12 17.83 20.41
N ALA A 84 -1.01 17.11 21.09
CA ALA A 84 -2.27 16.66 20.52
C ALA A 84 -3.22 17.84 20.29
N GLU A 85 -3.21 18.81 21.20
CA GLU A 85 -4.05 20.00 21.20
C GLU A 85 -3.74 20.87 19.98
N ALA A 86 -2.45 21.10 19.69
CA ALA A 86 -2.04 21.87 18.52
C ALA A 86 -2.45 21.18 17.21
N GLY A 87 -2.35 19.85 17.16
CA GLY A 87 -2.79 19.06 16.00
C GLY A 87 -4.31 19.06 15.83
N ALA A 88 -5.09 19.08 16.90
CA ALA A 88 -6.55 19.17 16.87
C ALA A 88 -7.00 20.56 16.40
N GLN A 89 -6.49 21.63 17.01
CA GLN A 89 -6.77 23.01 16.59
C GLN A 89 -6.46 23.25 15.11
N ARG A 90 -5.33 22.71 14.65
CA ARG A 90 -4.91 22.86 13.25
C ARG A 90 -5.81 22.07 12.29
N LEU A 91 -6.27 20.87 12.67
CA LEU A 91 -7.23 20.11 11.88
C LEU A 91 -8.56 20.86 11.79
N ASP A 92 -9.10 21.33 12.91
CA ASP A 92 -10.35 22.08 12.97
C ASP A 92 -10.31 23.34 12.10
N ALA A 93 -9.19 24.10 12.16
CA ALA A 93 -9.01 25.28 11.32
C ALA A 93 -8.99 24.97 9.81
N LEU A 94 -8.40 23.83 9.41
CA LEU A 94 -8.42 23.41 8.01
C LEU A 94 -9.82 23.00 7.54
N LEU A 95 -10.54 22.22 8.36
CA LEU A 95 -11.91 21.79 8.07
C LEU A 95 -12.87 22.98 7.99
N ALA A 96 -12.74 23.95 8.91
CA ALA A 96 -13.51 25.20 8.88
C ALA A 96 -13.24 26.03 7.61
N GLY A 97 -12.01 25.94 7.07
CA GLY A 97 -11.64 26.50 5.77
C GLY A 97 -12.08 25.67 4.55
N GLY A 98 -12.90 24.63 4.75
CA GLY A 98 -13.39 23.75 3.69
C GLY A 98 -12.36 22.79 3.11
N GLN A 99 -11.22 22.58 3.77
CA GLN A 99 -10.19 21.64 3.32
C GLN A 99 -10.52 20.22 3.77
N ILE A 100 -10.30 19.25 2.88
CA ILE A 100 -10.27 17.83 3.24
C ILE A 100 -8.84 17.45 3.62
N VAL A 101 -8.70 16.77 4.75
CA VAL A 101 -7.39 16.52 5.36
C VAL A 101 -7.14 15.02 5.44
N GLY A 102 -6.06 14.55 4.83
CA GLY A 102 -5.55 13.21 5.04
C GLY A 102 -4.79 13.10 6.35
N LEU A 103 -5.01 12.02 7.08
CA LEU A 103 -4.36 11.74 8.36
C LEU A 103 -3.66 10.39 8.31
N GLN A 104 -2.53 10.30 9.02
CA GLN A 104 -1.97 9.01 9.42
C GLN A 104 -2.39 8.72 10.87
N THR A 105 -2.88 7.50 11.10
CA THR A 105 -3.46 7.06 12.37
C THR A 105 -3.03 5.64 12.72
N SER A 106 -3.33 5.25 13.96
CA SER A 106 -3.19 3.89 14.45
C SER A 106 -4.53 3.17 14.42
N VAL A 107 -4.63 2.06 13.68
CA VAL A 107 -5.86 1.24 13.60
C VAL A 107 -6.34 0.80 14.98
N TYR A 108 -5.40 0.52 15.87
CA TYR A 108 -5.68 0.04 17.22
C TYR A 108 -6.59 0.97 18.04
N TRP A 109 -6.51 2.28 17.81
CA TRP A 109 -7.23 3.29 18.58
C TRP A 109 -8.50 3.81 17.89
N LEU A 110 -8.83 3.31 16.70
CA LEU A 110 -10.02 3.74 15.97
C LEU A 110 -11.24 2.93 16.46
N PRO A 111 -12.24 3.57 17.08
CA PRO A 111 -13.33 2.88 17.78
C PRO A 111 -14.32 2.20 16.84
N TYR A 112 -14.35 2.60 15.56
CA TYR A 112 -15.21 1.99 14.54
C TYR A 112 -14.60 0.72 13.93
N PHE A 113 -13.31 0.43 14.16
CA PHE A 113 -12.75 -0.88 13.79
C PHE A 113 -13.26 -1.97 14.75
N PRO A 114 -13.67 -3.15 14.26
CA PRO A 114 -13.97 -4.29 15.11
C PRO A 114 -12.78 -4.67 16.02
N PRO A 115 -12.98 -5.05 17.29
CA PRO A 115 -11.88 -5.36 18.21
C PRO A 115 -10.88 -6.41 17.69
N ASN A 116 -11.35 -7.41 16.95
CA ASN A 116 -10.53 -8.45 16.33
C ASN A 116 -9.70 -7.97 15.12
N MET A 117 -10.01 -6.78 14.58
CA MET A 117 -9.27 -6.13 13.50
C MET A 117 -8.31 -5.04 14.01
N ARG A 118 -8.33 -4.74 15.32
CA ARG A 118 -7.45 -3.74 15.94
C ARG A 118 -6.10 -4.36 16.28
N PHE A 119 -5.10 -4.06 15.46
CA PHE A 119 -3.71 -4.39 15.73
C PHE A 119 -2.84 -3.14 15.77
N HIS A 120 -1.71 -3.20 16.50
CA HIS A 120 -0.79 -2.07 16.63
C HIS A 120 -0.07 -1.78 15.31
N PHE A 121 -0.68 -0.93 14.49
CA PHE A 121 -0.14 -0.46 13.22
C PHE A 121 -0.41 1.04 13.07
N ASN A 122 0.67 1.82 13.10
CA ASN A 122 0.63 3.29 13.16
C ASN A 122 0.69 3.98 11.78
N ALA A 123 0.50 3.24 10.68
CA ALA A 123 0.62 3.76 9.33
C ALA A 123 -0.66 3.61 8.50
N HIS A 124 -1.83 3.60 9.17
CA HIS A 124 -3.14 3.63 8.50
C HIS A 124 -3.46 5.03 8.04
N ASN A 125 -4.07 5.17 6.86
CA ASN A 125 -4.42 6.47 6.30
C ASN A 125 -5.94 6.58 6.13
N LEU A 126 -6.48 7.74 6.48
CA LEU A 126 -7.89 8.09 6.30
C LEU A 126 -8.02 9.57 5.91
N LEU A 127 -9.20 9.97 5.44
CA LEU A 127 -9.55 11.38 5.19
C LEU A 127 -10.53 11.87 6.27
N VAL A 128 -10.35 13.09 6.73
CA VAL A 128 -11.37 13.84 7.49
C VAL A 128 -11.92 14.90 6.55
N TYR A 129 -13.23 14.84 6.30
CA TYR A 129 -13.90 15.75 5.35
C TYR A 129 -14.83 16.75 6.04
N GLY A 130 -15.02 16.62 7.35
CA GLY A 130 -15.82 17.56 8.14
C GLY A 130 -15.79 17.25 9.62
N LYS A 131 -16.53 18.06 10.39
CA LYS A 131 -16.75 17.89 11.82
C LYS A 131 -18.20 18.29 12.14
N ASP A 132 -18.87 17.51 12.98
CA ASP A 132 -20.24 17.74 13.46
C ASP A 132 -20.25 17.59 14.99
N GLY A 133 -20.38 18.72 15.70
CA GLY A 133 -20.18 18.75 17.15
C GLY A 133 -18.77 18.31 17.55
N ASP A 134 -18.68 17.28 18.41
CA ASP A 134 -17.40 16.68 18.81
C ASP A 134 -16.89 15.61 17.82
N ASP A 135 -17.73 15.15 16.89
CA ASP A 135 -17.36 14.07 15.99
C ASP A 135 -16.69 14.57 14.72
N TYR A 136 -15.58 13.94 14.35
CA TYR A 136 -15.02 14.06 13.02
C TYR A 136 -15.75 13.14 12.04
N LEU A 137 -16.03 13.67 10.86
CA LEU A 137 -16.60 12.92 9.73
C LEU A 137 -15.46 12.37 8.89
N ILE A 138 -15.35 11.04 8.86
CA ILE A 138 -14.20 10.32 8.33
C ILE A 138 -14.59 9.50 7.10
N SER A 139 -13.75 9.60 6.09
CA SER A 139 -13.71 8.69 4.95
C SER A 139 -12.49 7.80 5.10
N ASP A 140 -12.74 6.61 5.65
CA ASP A 140 -11.74 5.56 5.79
C ASP A 140 -11.96 4.56 4.65
N PRO A 141 -11.06 4.50 3.64
CA PRO A 141 -11.34 3.79 2.40
C PRO A 141 -11.43 2.27 2.57
N VAL A 142 -11.09 1.70 3.73
CA VAL A 142 -11.26 0.24 3.94
C VAL A 142 -12.70 -0.13 4.31
N PHE A 143 -13.56 0.85 4.61
CA PHE A 143 -14.98 0.68 4.88
C PHE A 143 -15.82 1.11 3.67
N GLU A 144 -17.03 0.55 3.55
CA GLU A 144 -17.98 0.84 2.48
C GLU A 144 -18.62 2.22 2.63
N GLU A 145 -18.88 2.63 3.88
CA GLU A 145 -19.57 3.87 4.22
C GLU A 145 -18.67 4.79 5.06
N PRO A 146 -18.87 6.13 5.00
CA PRO A 146 -18.25 7.06 5.92
C PRO A 146 -18.55 6.73 7.38
N VAL A 147 -17.60 7.03 8.26
CA VAL A 147 -17.70 6.77 9.70
C VAL A 147 -17.55 8.06 10.51
N ARG A 148 -18.09 8.05 11.73
CA ARG A 148 -17.90 9.12 12.73
C ARG A 148 -16.87 8.67 13.77
N CYS A 149 -16.09 9.61 14.29
CA CYS A 149 -15.14 9.35 15.36
C CYS A 149 -15.04 10.55 16.30
N ALA A 150 -15.24 10.32 17.59
CA ALA A 150 -15.13 11.35 18.62
C ALA A 150 -13.72 11.96 18.62
N SER A 151 -13.63 13.25 18.97
CA SER A 151 -12.37 14.00 18.90
C SER A 151 -11.27 13.38 19.77
N ALA A 152 -11.62 12.87 20.96
CA ALA A 152 -10.69 12.23 21.88
C ALA A 152 -10.09 10.93 21.30
N ASP A 153 -10.91 10.09 20.68
CA ASP A 153 -10.47 8.82 20.07
C ASP A 153 -9.59 9.06 18.84
N LEU A 154 -9.99 9.98 17.96
CA LEU A 154 -9.17 10.33 16.80
C LEU A 154 -7.83 10.93 17.23
N SER A 155 -7.82 11.79 18.25
CA SER A 155 -6.59 12.35 18.83
C SER A 155 -5.65 11.25 19.33
N ARG A 156 -6.18 10.28 20.09
CA ARG A 156 -5.41 9.12 20.55
C ARG A 156 -4.82 8.31 19.41
N ALA A 157 -5.58 8.07 18.35
CA ALA A 157 -5.12 7.36 17.15
C ALA A 157 -4.01 8.11 16.39
N ARG A 158 -4.12 9.44 16.30
CA ARG A 158 -3.14 10.32 15.63
C ARG A 158 -1.82 10.48 16.39
N PHE A 159 -1.84 10.34 17.71
CA PHE A 159 -0.66 10.55 18.57
C PHE A 159 -0.17 9.25 19.24
N ALA A 160 -0.55 8.10 18.68
CA ALA A 160 -0.07 6.79 19.11
C ALA A 160 1.47 6.72 19.09
N LYS A 161 2.07 6.12 20.12
CA LYS A 161 3.51 5.92 20.25
C LYS A 161 3.96 4.62 19.57
N GLY A 162 5.27 4.48 19.38
CA GLY A 162 5.89 3.25 18.87
C GLY A 162 6.48 3.37 17.46
N VAL A 163 6.76 2.23 16.84
CA VAL A 163 7.29 2.16 15.47
C VAL A 163 6.30 2.82 14.50
N LEU A 164 6.81 3.63 13.58
CA LEU A 164 6.00 4.43 12.64
C LEU A 164 4.97 5.35 13.34
N ALA A 165 5.24 5.83 14.56
CA ALA A 165 4.34 6.75 15.27
C ALA A 165 3.89 7.92 14.37
N PRO A 166 2.58 8.23 14.29
CA PRO A 166 2.09 9.21 13.33
C PRO A 166 2.49 10.64 13.70
N LYS A 167 2.65 10.95 15.00
CA LYS A 167 3.00 12.29 15.52
C LYS A 167 2.03 13.38 15.02
N GLY A 168 0.74 13.02 14.95
CA GLY A 168 -0.30 13.90 14.43
C GLY A 168 -0.20 14.19 12.94
N LEU A 169 0.54 13.37 12.17
CA LEU A 169 0.76 13.60 10.74
C LEU A 169 -0.55 13.82 10.02
N MET A 170 -0.64 14.97 9.37
CA MET A 170 -1.70 15.31 8.46
C MET A 170 -1.13 15.85 7.15
N TYR A 171 -1.90 15.73 6.08
CA TYR A 171 -1.53 16.22 4.76
C TYR A 171 -2.74 16.64 3.96
N TYR A 172 -2.55 17.65 3.12
CA TYR A 172 -3.61 18.19 2.28
C TYR A 172 -2.99 18.93 1.09
N PRO A 173 -3.70 19.01 -0.06
CA PRO A 173 -3.19 19.68 -1.23
C PRO A 173 -3.22 21.19 -1.05
N GLN A 174 -2.16 21.87 -1.48
CA GLN A 174 -2.13 23.31 -1.66
C GLN A 174 -2.51 23.70 -3.10
N ALA A 175 -2.16 22.84 -4.06
CA ALA A 175 -2.50 22.99 -5.47
C ALA A 175 -2.50 21.62 -6.14
N ILE A 176 -3.40 21.42 -7.09
CA ILE A 176 -3.42 20.28 -8.02
C ILE A 176 -3.70 20.86 -9.39
N GLU A 177 -2.64 21.18 -10.12
CA GLU A 177 -2.72 21.95 -11.37
C GLU A 177 -3.22 21.09 -12.52
N ARG A 178 -2.85 19.81 -12.54
CA ARG A 178 -3.26 18.89 -13.60
C ARG A 178 -4.50 18.10 -13.19
N LYS A 179 -5.56 18.20 -14.00
CA LYS A 179 -6.85 17.52 -13.75
C LYS A 179 -7.01 16.21 -14.51
N THR A 180 -6.10 15.90 -15.41
CA THR A 180 -6.13 14.69 -16.24
C THR A 180 -4.81 13.94 -16.15
N VAL A 181 -4.86 12.62 -16.29
CA VAL A 181 -3.66 11.81 -16.35
C VAL A 181 -3.14 11.82 -17.78
N ASP A 182 -1.87 12.20 -17.97
CA ASP A 182 -1.26 12.16 -19.29
C ASP A 182 -0.53 10.82 -19.57
N ALA A 183 -0.47 10.49 -20.86
CA ALA A 183 0.15 9.27 -21.37
C ALA A 183 1.65 9.16 -21.02
N ALA A 184 2.36 10.29 -21.00
CA ALA A 184 3.79 10.33 -20.72
C ALA A 184 4.08 9.94 -19.25
N SER A 185 3.24 10.37 -18.32
CA SER A 185 3.32 10.08 -16.89
C SER A 185 3.05 8.61 -16.62
N VAL A 186 2.04 8.03 -17.28
CA VAL A 186 1.77 6.58 -17.21
C VAL A 186 2.96 5.78 -17.71
N THR A 187 3.47 6.11 -18.90
CA THR A 187 4.64 5.42 -19.49
C THR A 187 5.87 5.54 -18.58
N LYS A 188 6.13 6.74 -18.03
CA LYS A 188 7.24 6.98 -17.09
C LYS A 188 7.08 6.18 -15.80
N ALA A 189 5.86 6.08 -15.26
CA ALA A 189 5.57 5.31 -14.05
C ALA A 189 5.75 3.80 -14.26
N ILE A 190 5.31 3.26 -15.40
CA ILE A 190 5.55 1.86 -15.77
C ILE A 190 7.05 1.59 -15.87
N ARG A 191 7.79 2.43 -16.62
CA ARG A 191 9.25 2.32 -16.78
C ARG A 191 9.99 2.38 -15.44
N LYS A 192 9.55 3.25 -14.52
CA LYS A 192 10.12 3.35 -13.17
C LYS A 192 9.86 2.08 -12.35
N THR A 193 8.65 1.54 -12.41
CA THR A 193 8.28 0.28 -11.72
C THR A 193 9.09 -0.90 -12.24
N VAL A 194 9.18 -1.04 -13.57
CA VAL A 194 10.02 -2.05 -14.24
C VAL A 194 11.47 -1.98 -13.77
N ARG A 195 12.06 -0.77 -13.71
CA ARG A 195 13.43 -0.55 -13.24
C ARG A 195 13.62 -0.97 -11.78
N THR A 196 12.66 -0.65 -10.91
CA THR A 196 12.70 -1.06 -9.50
C THR A 196 12.60 -2.58 -9.37
N MET A 197 11.68 -3.22 -10.11
CA MET A 197 11.46 -4.66 -10.02
C MET A 197 12.60 -5.49 -10.62
N LEU A 198 13.27 -4.95 -11.65
CA LEU A 198 14.47 -5.55 -12.26
C LEU A 198 15.78 -4.97 -11.71
N ALA A 199 15.75 -4.27 -10.57
CA ALA A 199 16.93 -3.62 -10.01
C ALA A 199 18.06 -4.66 -9.81
N PRO A 200 19.32 -4.33 -10.18
CA PRO A 200 20.43 -5.27 -10.09
C PRO A 200 20.95 -5.46 -8.66
N VAL A 201 20.10 -5.32 -7.64
CA VAL A 201 20.44 -5.38 -6.22
C VAL A 201 19.82 -6.63 -5.59
N PRO A 202 20.55 -7.43 -4.79
CA PRO A 202 20.08 -8.75 -4.32
C PRO A 202 18.90 -8.70 -3.35
N ILE A 203 18.56 -7.53 -2.82
CA ILE A 203 17.55 -7.33 -1.78
C ILE A 203 16.28 -6.63 -2.28
N VAL A 204 16.24 -6.21 -3.55
CA VAL A 204 15.11 -5.48 -4.16
C VAL A 204 14.59 -6.23 -5.39
N GLY A 205 13.30 -6.09 -5.66
CA GLY A 205 12.63 -6.65 -6.83
C GLY A 205 12.73 -8.16 -6.90
N VAL A 206 12.81 -8.70 -8.12
CA VAL A 206 12.87 -10.15 -8.37
C VAL A 206 14.11 -10.82 -7.76
N ARG A 207 15.22 -10.09 -7.62
CA ARG A 207 16.42 -10.58 -6.92
C ARG A 207 16.20 -10.66 -5.42
N GLY A 208 15.49 -9.69 -4.83
CA GLY A 208 15.03 -9.73 -3.45
C GLY A 208 14.17 -10.96 -3.16
N MET A 209 13.24 -11.28 -4.05
CA MET A 209 12.38 -12.48 -3.95
C MET A 209 13.23 -13.76 -3.94
N ARG A 210 14.21 -13.88 -4.84
CA ARG A 210 15.14 -15.02 -4.86
C ARG A 210 16.00 -15.10 -3.60
N THR A 211 16.40 -13.98 -3.03
CA THR A 211 17.15 -13.95 -1.77
C THR A 211 16.28 -14.41 -0.60
N LEU A 212 15.02 -13.99 -0.53
CA LEU A 212 14.06 -14.52 0.44
C LEU A 212 13.87 -16.04 0.26
N ALA A 213 13.69 -16.51 -0.98
CA ALA A 213 13.56 -17.95 -1.27
C ALA A 213 14.78 -18.76 -0.80
N ARG A 214 16.00 -18.26 -1.05
CA ARG A 214 17.24 -18.89 -0.57
C ARG A 214 17.31 -18.93 0.96
N ARG A 215 16.83 -17.89 1.65
CA ARG A 215 16.75 -17.90 3.12
C ARG A 215 15.72 -18.93 3.59
N MET A 216 14.55 -18.96 2.97
CA MET A 216 13.45 -19.85 3.30
C MET A 216 13.84 -21.32 3.16
N GLN A 217 14.55 -21.69 2.09
CA GLN A 217 15.03 -23.08 1.91
C GLN A 217 15.96 -23.55 3.03
N LYS A 218 16.71 -22.64 3.65
CA LYS A 218 17.67 -22.98 4.72
C LYS A 218 17.02 -23.07 6.11
N LEU A 219 15.69 -22.91 6.21
CA LEU A 219 15.00 -23.00 7.47
C LEU A 219 14.86 -24.47 7.89
N PRO A 220 15.22 -24.84 9.13
CA PRO A 220 14.99 -26.18 9.65
C PRO A 220 13.49 -26.44 9.88
N PRO A 221 12.87 -27.46 9.25
CA PRO A 221 11.43 -27.72 9.33
C PRO A 221 10.87 -27.89 10.74
N GLY A 222 11.66 -28.44 11.67
CA GLY A 222 11.25 -28.71 13.05
C GLY A 222 11.55 -27.59 14.06
N ASP A 223 12.15 -26.46 13.64
CA ASP A 223 12.43 -25.34 14.54
C ASP A 223 11.22 -24.40 14.60
N PRO A 224 10.67 -24.08 15.79
CA PRO A 224 9.58 -23.11 15.94
C PRO A 224 9.88 -21.76 15.28
N ARG A 225 11.15 -21.31 15.26
CA ARG A 225 11.55 -20.06 14.61
C ARG A 225 11.36 -20.07 13.10
N SER A 226 11.36 -21.24 12.47
CA SER A 226 11.04 -21.40 11.05
C SER A 226 9.56 -21.12 10.79
N VAL A 227 8.69 -21.61 11.67
CA VAL A 227 7.25 -21.35 11.62
C VAL A 227 6.97 -19.86 11.81
N ASP A 228 7.61 -19.23 12.80
CA ASP A 228 7.50 -17.78 13.04
C ASP A 228 7.94 -16.97 11.81
N PHE A 229 9.06 -17.34 11.20
CA PHE A 229 9.56 -16.67 10.00
C PHE A 229 8.58 -16.84 8.82
N ILE A 230 8.05 -18.04 8.59
CA ILE A 230 7.08 -18.30 7.51
C ILE A 230 5.79 -17.51 7.77
N GLY A 231 5.29 -17.53 9.01
CA GLY A 231 4.13 -16.75 9.43
C GLY A 231 4.34 -15.25 9.20
N HIS A 232 5.54 -14.75 9.50
CA HIS A 232 5.91 -13.36 9.25
C HIS A 232 5.92 -13.00 7.76
N VAL A 233 6.42 -13.88 6.88
CA VAL A 233 6.36 -13.67 5.43
C VAL A 233 4.91 -13.50 4.96
N VAL A 234 4.00 -14.38 5.40
CA VAL A 234 2.57 -14.31 5.04
C VAL A 234 1.93 -13.06 5.61
N ARG A 235 2.21 -12.73 6.87
CA ARG A 235 1.71 -11.53 7.52
C ARG A 235 2.10 -10.25 6.79
N MET A 236 3.39 -10.14 6.40
CA MET A 236 3.88 -9.00 5.61
C MET A 236 3.23 -8.91 4.22
N GLN A 237 2.74 -10.03 3.67
CA GLN A 237 2.06 -10.07 2.37
C GLN A 237 0.57 -9.73 2.47
N GLU A 238 -0.18 -10.33 3.39
CA GLU A 238 -1.66 -10.27 3.39
C GLU A 238 -2.22 -9.27 4.43
N GLU A 239 -1.62 -9.18 5.61
CA GLU A 239 -2.20 -8.41 6.73
C GLU A 239 -1.75 -6.94 6.75
N ILE A 240 -0.54 -6.65 6.26
CA ILE A 240 0.00 -5.28 6.26
C ILE A 240 -0.39 -4.54 4.99
N GLY A 241 -1.70 -4.53 4.72
CA GLY A 241 -2.37 -3.65 3.76
C GLY A 241 -1.71 -3.61 2.38
N THR A 242 -1.86 -4.68 1.59
CA THR A 242 -1.38 -4.68 0.19
C THR A 242 -2.49 -4.67 -0.85
N GLY A 243 -3.76 -4.55 -0.43
CA GLY A 243 -4.91 -4.73 -1.32
C GLY A 243 -4.97 -6.12 -1.97
N GLY A 244 -4.39 -7.14 -1.32
CA GLY A 244 -4.29 -8.51 -1.82
C GLY A 244 -3.06 -8.76 -2.72
N ALA A 245 -2.50 -9.98 -2.63
CA ALA A 245 -1.40 -10.47 -3.46
C ALA A 245 -0.25 -9.47 -3.65
N GLY A 246 0.14 -8.73 -2.60
CA GLY A 246 1.25 -7.77 -2.68
C GLY A 246 1.08 -6.67 -3.74
N PHE A 247 -0.13 -6.10 -3.91
CA PHE A 247 -0.47 -5.06 -4.91
C PHE A 247 -0.54 -5.51 -6.38
N ARG A 248 -0.35 -6.80 -6.69
CA ARG A 248 -0.35 -7.26 -8.09
C ARG A 248 -1.71 -7.03 -8.76
N PHE A 249 -2.82 -7.23 -8.06
CA PHE A 249 -4.16 -6.98 -8.61
C PHE A 249 -4.45 -5.50 -8.87
N ILE A 250 -4.12 -4.61 -7.93
CA ILE A 250 -4.31 -3.16 -8.12
C ILE A 250 -3.42 -2.67 -9.28
N TYR A 251 -2.18 -3.16 -9.38
CA TYR A 251 -1.32 -2.80 -10.50
C TYR A 251 -1.78 -3.40 -11.83
N ALA A 252 -2.43 -4.57 -11.83
CA ALA A 252 -3.06 -5.11 -13.02
C ALA A 252 -4.22 -4.21 -13.49
N GLY A 253 -5.06 -3.72 -12.56
CA GLY A 253 -6.08 -2.72 -12.87
C GLY A 253 -5.48 -1.45 -13.49
N PHE A 254 -4.33 -1.01 -13.00
CA PHE A 254 -3.60 0.12 -13.61
C PHE A 254 -3.15 -0.18 -15.04
N LEU A 255 -2.62 -1.37 -15.32
CA LEU A 255 -2.21 -1.73 -16.67
C LEU A 255 -3.39 -1.85 -17.64
N GLN A 256 -4.55 -2.30 -17.15
CA GLN A 256 -5.80 -2.30 -17.91
C GLN A 256 -6.25 -0.88 -18.27
N GLU A 257 -6.28 0.04 -17.30
CA GLU A 257 -6.60 1.45 -17.56
C GLU A 257 -5.57 2.11 -18.49
N ALA A 258 -4.28 1.79 -18.30
CA ALA A 258 -3.20 2.28 -19.15
C ALA A 258 -3.30 1.76 -20.59
N ALA A 259 -3.83 0.55 -20.81
CA ALA A 259 -4.05 0.01 -22.15
C ALA A 259 -4.98 0.90 -22.97
N GLN A 260 -6.05 1.39 -22.34
CA GLN A 260 -7.01 2.31 -22.96
C GLN A 260 -6.40 3.70 -23.15
N LEU A 261 -5.76 4.25 -22.11
CA LEU A 261 -5.18 5.60 -22.16
C LEU A 261 -4.05 5.74 -23.19
N LEU A 262 -3.25 4.69 -23.37
CA LEU A 262 -2.10 4.68 -24.28
C LEU A 262 -2.40 4.08 -25.65
N ASP A 263 -3.63 3.61 -25.88
CA ASP A 263 -4.01 2.81 -27.06
C ASP A 263 -3.03 1.65 -27.33
N LYS A 264 -2.77 0.87 -26.27
CA LYS A 264 -1.81 -0.25 -26.27
C LYS A 264 -2.47 -1.53 -25.75
N PRO A 265 -3.14 -2.34 -26.61
CA PRO A 265 -3.82 -3.57 -26.19
C PRO A 265 -2.86 -4.60 -25.56
N GLN A 266 -1.56 -4.53 -25.84
CA GLN A 266 -0.55 -5.37 -25.20
C GLN A 266 -0.51 -5.16 -23.67
N LEU A 267 -0.86 -3.96 -23.16
CA LEU A 267 -0.95 -3.71 -21.72
C LEU A 267 -2.14 -4.42 -21.07
N GLN A 268 -3.23 -4.65 -21.81
CA GLN A 268 -4.35 -5.48 -21.34
C GLN A 268 -3.88 -6.93 -21.13
N GLN A 269 -3.12 -7.48 -22.07
CA GLN A 269 -2.52 -8.82 -21.92
C GLN A 269 -1.54 -8.87 -20.74
N MET A 270 -0.77 -7.79 -20.49
CA MET A 270 0.08 -7.70 -19.30
C MET A 270 -0.77 -7.65 -18.02
N SER A 271 -1.90 -6.96 -18.01
CA SER A 271 -2.82 -6.94 -16.87
C SER A 271 -3.27 -8.37 -16.50
N GLU A 272 -3.77 -9.14 -17.47
CA GLU A 272 -4.23 -10.52 -17.27
C GLU A 272 -3.12 -11.44 -16.76
N ARG A 273 -1.92 -11.33 -17.34
CA ARG A 273 -0.74 -12.07 -16.86
C ARG A 273 -0.39 -11.72 -15.41
N LEU A 274 -0.52 -10.46 -15.02
CA LEU A 274 -0.21 -10.03 -13.65
C LEU A 274 -1.27 -10.49 -12.64
N ILE A 275 -2.53 -10.62 -13.06
CA ILE A 275 -3.58 -11.26 -12.25
C ILE A 275 -3.18 -12.72 -11.96
N ALA A 276 -2.79 -13.48 -12.98
CA ALA A 276 -2.35 -14.87 -12.79
C ALA A 276 -1.12 -15.00 -11.86
N ILE A 277 -0.16 -14.07 -11.96
CA ILE A 277 0.96 -13.98 -11.01
C ILE A 277 0.45 -13.69 -9.60
N GLY A 278 -0.50 -12.76 -9.45
CA GLY A 278 -1.16 -12.46 -8.18
C GLY A 278 -1.83 -13.68 -7.54
N ASP A 279 -2.50 -14.53 -8.33
CA ASP A 279 -3.08 -15.78 -7.84
C ASP A 279 -2.00 -16.75 -7.34
N GLY A 280 -0.84 -16.78 -8.00
CA GLY A 280 0.34 -17.51 -7.53
C GLY A 280 0.84 -17.03 -6.16
N TRP A 281 0.83 -15.72 -5.90
CA TRP A 281 1.12 -15.17 -4.57
C TRP A 281 0.09 -15.57 -3.51
N ARG A 282 -1.20 -15.59 -3.85
CA ARG A 282 -2.24 -16.08 -2.92
C ARG A 282 -2.07 -17.57 -2.62
N ALA A 283 -1.76 -18.37 -3.64
CA ALA A 283 -1.48 -19.80 -3.47
C ALA A 283 -0.26 -20.04 -2.57
N PHE A 284 0.79 -19.22 -2.70
CA PHE A 284 1.94 -19.23 -1.80
C PHE A 284 1.51 -18.92 -0.35
N ALA A 285 0.77 -17.82 -0.12
CA ALA A 285 0.31 -17.43 1.20
C ALA A 285 -0.61 -18.48 1.84
N LEU A 286 -1.52 -19.07 1.06
CA LEU A 286 -2.39 -20.14 1.53
C LEU A 286 -1.60 -21.38 1.96
N LYS A 287 -0.61 -21.80 1.16
CA LYS A 287 0.23 -22.95 1.51
C LYS A 287 1.04 -22.69 2.79
N ALA A 288 1.65 -21.52 2.89
CA ALA A 288 2.38 -21.12 4.09
C ALA A 288 1.47 -21.02 5.32
N ALA A 289 0.27 -20.46 5.20
CA ALA A 289 -0.70 -20.38 6.29
C ALA A 289 -1.19 -21.76 6.77
N ARG A 290 -1.37 -22.73 5.86
CA ARG A 290 -1.73 -24.11 6.22
C ARG A 290 -0.61 -24.79 7.02
N MET A 291 0.65 -24.58 6.65
CA MET A 291 1.81 -25.04 7.42
C MET A 291 1.89 -24.39 8.81
N VAL A 292 1.72 -23.07 8.88
CA VAL A 292 1.77 -22.32 10.16
C VAL A 292 0.65 -22.73 11.11
N LYS A 293 -0.53 -23.05 10.58
CA LYS A 293 -1.69 -23.52 11.37
C LYS A 293 -1.65 -25.03 11.69
N GLY A 294 -0.57 -25.73 11.37
CA GLY A 294 -0.43 -27.17 11.60
C GLY A 294 -1.38 -28.04 10.77
N ARG A 295 -1.99 -27.50 9.70
CA ARG A 295 -2.86 -28.24 8.78
C ARG A 295 -2.08 -29.03 7.73
N GLU A 296 -0.80 -28.70 7.55
CA GLU A 296 0.17 -29.40 6.71
C GLU A 296 1.54 -29.42 7.42
N PRO A 297 2.39 -30.44 7.17
CA PRO A 297 3.77 -30.43 7.64
C PRO A 297 4.53 -29.20 7.13
N VAL A 298 5.34 -28.59 7.99
CA VAL A 298 6.19 -27.46 7.62
C VAL A 298 7.24 -27.92 6.61
N ASP A 299 7.19 -27.38 5.39
CA ASP A 299 8.14 -27.66 4.33
C ASP A 299 8.68 -26.35 3.74
N PRO A 300 9.77 -25.80 4.31
CA PRO A 300 10.37 -24.57 3.83
C PRO A 300 10.99 -24.71 2.43
N ALA A 301 11.35 -25.92 2.00
CA ALA A 301 11.90 -26.16 0.66
C ALA A 301 10.81 -26.01 -0.41
N ALA A 302 9.62 -26.57 -0.18
CA ALA A 302 8.47 -26.39 -1.07
C ALA A 302 8.04 -24.92 -1.18
N LEU A 303 8.00 -24.18 -0.06
CA LEU A 303 7.70 -22.75 -0.07
C LEU A 303 8.78 -21.94 -0.81
N ALA A 304 10.05 -22.28 -0.63
CA ALA A 304 11.14 -21.66 -1.38
C ALA A 304 11.05 -21.93 -2.89
N GLY A 305 10.62 -23.13 -3.30
CA GLY A 305 10.35 -23.46 -4.70
C GLY A 305 9.31 -22.52 -5.30
N LYS A 306 8.16 -22.36 -4.62
CA LYS A 306 7.10 -21.45 -5.04
C LYS A 306 7.56 -19.99 -5.15
N LEU A 307 8.36 -19.51 -4.20
CA LEU A 307 8.91 -18.14 -4.28
C LEU A 307 9.86 -17.96 -5.48
N ARG A 308 10.61 -19.00 -5.88
CA ARG A 308 11.46 -18.93 -7.08
C ARG A 308 10.63 -18.91 -8.35
N GLU A 309 9.57 -19.71 -8.42
CA GLU A 309 8.61 -19.69 -9.53
C GLU A 309 8.01 -18.29 -9.67
N GLN A 310 7.53 -17.69 -8.57
CA GLN A 310 7.02 -16.31 -8.56
C GLN A 310 8.08 -15.31 -9.04
N ALA A 311 9.33 -15.43 -8.57
CA ALA A 311 10.40 -14.54 -8.99
C ALA A 311 10.74 -14.67 -10.48
N GLN A 312 10.66 -15.89 -11.02
CA GLN A 312 10.89 -16.15 -12.44
C GLN A 312 9.76 -15.58 -13.29
N GLN A 313 8.49 -15.81 -12.90
CA GLN A 313 7.33 -15.27 -13.60
C GLN A 313 7.35 -13.74 -13.61
N GLU A 314 7.64 -13.10 -12.46
CA GLU A 314 7.76 -11.64 -12.38
C GLU A 314 8.94 -11.10 -13.19
N GLU A 315 10.09 -11.79 -13.22
CA GLU A 315 11.20 -11.34 -14.05
C GLU A 315 10.85 -11.36 -15.54
N THR A 316 10.26 -12.45 -16.03
CA THR A 316 9.79 -12.52 -17.42
C THR A 316 8.75 -11.42 -17.67
N PHE A 317 7.76 -11.28 -16.79
CA PHE A 317 6.73 -10.26 -16.88
C PHE A 317 7.30 -8.84 -16.99
N PHE A 318 8.20 -8.42 -16.10
CA PHE A 318 8.74 -7.06 -16.12
C PHE A 318 9.70 -6.82 -17.29
N ARG A 319 10.34 -7.85 -17.83
CA ARG A 319 11.13 -7.75 -19.07
C ARG A 319 10.23 -7.53 -20.29
N ASP A 320 9.12 -8.26 -20.38
CA ASP A 320 8.14 -8.09 -21.45
C ASP A 320 7.42 -6.75 -21.36
N LEU A 321 7.00 -6.36 -20.15
CA LEU A 321 6.38 -5.06 -19.90
C LEU A 321 7.32 -3.92 -20.32
N ARG A 322 8.63 -4.05 -20.07
CA ARG A 322 9.63 -3.08 -20.55
C ARG A 322 9.62 -2.91 -22.06
N ALA A 323 9.44 -4.00 -22.82
CA ALA A 323 9.39 -3.97 -24.27
C ALA A 323 8.10 -3.32 -24.78
N VAL A 324 6.95 -3.57 -24.12
CA VAL A 324 5.66 -2.95 -24.46
C VAL A 324 5.68 -1.43 -24.34
N VAL A 325 6.41 -0.92 -23.34
CA VAL A 325 6.54 0.52 -23.07
C VAL A 325 7.88 1.11 -23.51
N ALA A 326 8.66 0.39 -24.31
CA ALA A 326 9.94 0.87 -24.85
C ALA A 326 9.74 2.12 -25.74
#